data_AF-A0A562M8P8-F1
#
_entry.id   AF-A0A562M8P8-F1
#
_cell.length_a   1.000
_cell.length_b   1.000
_cell.length_c   1.000
_cell.angle_alpha   90.00
_cell.angle_beta   90.00
_cell.angle_gamma   90.00
#
_symmetry.space_group_name_H-M   'P 1'
#
loop_
_entity.id
_entity.type
_entity.pdbx_description
1 polymer ?
#
loop_
_entity_poly.entity_id
_entity_poly.type
_entity_poly.pdbx_seq_one_letter_code
_entity_poly.pdbx_strand_id
1 'polypeptide(L)'
;MANNIKKSDKRQKVYAWAKAHMLYVYKELTAKECADRVGVTEKTLGCWIKAGNWKEEKNRAISDRSLREGNYLVISKTILNKLKLFLDTEHPEISAKIIQHLDDFVLDLLISRKIR
;
A
#
# COMPACT_ATOMS: atom_id res chain seq x y z
N MET A 1 -25.93 -4.94 -44.74
CA MET A 1 -25.02 -3.80 -44.56
C MET A 1 -24.12 -4.10 -43.37
N ALA A 2 -22.86 -4.43 -43.61
CA ALA A 2 -21.91 -4.85 -42.57
C ALA A 2 -21.30 -3.62 -41.90
N ASN A 3 -21.76 -3.29 -40.69
CA ASN A 3 -21.26 -2.14 -39.93
C ASN A 3 -20.34 -2.60 -38.77
N ASN A 4 -19.04 -2.60 -39.07
CA ASN A 4 -17.99 -1.98 -38.25
C ASN A 4 -17.82 -2.41 -36.77
N ILE A 5 -17.52 -3.70 -36.53
CA ILE A 5 -17.00 -4.19 -35.23
C ILE A 5 -15.54 -4.61 -35.39
N LYS A 6 -14.61 -3.66 -35.56
CA LYS A 6 -13.15 -3.97 -35.56
C LYS A 6 -12.25 -2.98 -34.80
N LYS A 7 -12.78 -1.85 -34.30
CA LYS A 7 -11.99 -0.83 -33.56
C LYS A 7 -12.27 -0.75 -32.05
N SER A 8 -13.35 -1.35 -31.55
CA SER A 8 -13.74 -1.32 -30.13
C SER A 8 -12.90 -2.23 -29.22
N ASP A 9 -12.35 -3.32 -29.76
CA ASP A 9 -11.63 -4.36 -29.00
C ASP A 9 -10.27 -3.88 -28.43
N LYS A 10 -9.46 -3.19 -29.25
CA LYS A 10 -8.10 -2.79 -28.84
C LYS A 10 -8.11 -1.81 -27.65
N ARG A 11 -9.05 -0.87 -27.62
CA ARG A 11 -9.19 0.09 -26.50
C ARG A 11 -9.66 -0.60 -25.22
N GLN A 12 -10.63 -1.49 -25.34
CA GLN A 12 -11.14 -2.29 -24.22
C GLN A 12 -10.00 -3.10 -23.59
N LYS A 13 -9.17 -3.74 -24.43
CA LYS A 13 -8.02 -4.53 -23.99
C LYS A 13 -6.95 -3.69 -23.30
N VAL A 14 -6.63 -2.50 -23.81
CA VAL A 14 -5.69 -1.57 -23.17
C VAL A 14 -6.21 -1.12 -21.80
N TYR A 15 -7.51 -0.80 -21.70
CA TYR A 15 -8.13 -0.43 -20.43
C TYR A 15 -8.11 -1.58 -19.42
N ALA A 16 -8.49 -2.79 -19.85
CA ALA A 16 -8.45 -3.98 -19.02
C ALA A 16 -7.02 -4.27 -18.51
N TRP A 17 -6.02 -4.13 -19.39
CA TRP A 17 -4.61 -4.28 -19.03
C TRP A 17 -4.15 -3.25 -17.99
N ALA A 18 -4.44 -1.97 -18.22
CA ALA A 18 -4.03 -0.90 -17.31
C ALA A 18 -4.71 -1.02 -15.93
N LYS A 19 -6.02 -1.35 -15.93
CA LYS A 19 -6.77 -1.58 -14.69
C LYS A 19 -6.26 -2.81 -13.94
N ALA A 20 -5.98 -3.91 -14.65
CA ALA A 20 -5.40 -5.12 -14.08
C ALA A 20 -4.02 -4.86 -13.45
N HIS A 21 -3.15 -4.12 -14.15
CA HIS A 21 -1.83 -3.74 -13.65
C HIS A 21 -1.94 -2.96 -12.35
N MET A 22 -2.79 -1.92 -12.32
CA MET A 22 -3.00 -1.10 -11.13
C MET A 22 -3.47 -1.93 -9.92
N LEU A 23 -4.42 -2.83 -10.14
CA LEU A 23 -4.99 -3.70 -9.11
C LEU A 23 -3.97 -4.72 -8.58
N TYR A 24 -3.19 -5.33 -9.47
CA TYR A 24 -2.22 -6.35 -9.11
C TYR A 24 -0.99 -5.76 -8.40
N VAL A 25 -0.40 -4.71 -8.99
CA VAL A 25 0.87 -4.12 -8.54
C VAL A 25 0.68 -3.22 -7.31
N TYR A 26 -0.32 -2.34 -7.32
CA TYR A 26 -0.43 -1.29 -6.28
C TYR A 26 -1.52 -1.55 -5.24
N LYS A 27 -2.54 -2.36 -5.55
CA LYS A 27 -3.60 -2.76 -4.60
C LYS A 27 -3.41 -4.17 -4.05
N GLU A 28 -2.31 -4.82 -4.45
CA GLU A 28 -1.84 -6.10 -3.93
C GLU A 28 -2.79 -7.28 -4.10
N LEU A 29 -3.82 -7.15 -4.93
CA LEU A 29 -4.79 -8.21 -5.20
C LEU A 29 -4.16 -9.43 -5.88
N THR A 30 -4.83 -10.55 -5.75
CA THR A 30 -4.45 -11.81 -6.41
C THR A 30 -4.74 -11.74 -7.91
N ALA A 31 -4.09 -12.64 -8.67
CA ALA A 31 -4.36 -12.77 -10.09
C ALA A 31 -5.83 -13.12 -10.36
N LYS A 32 -6.44 -13.98 -9.55
CA LYS A 32 -7.84 -14.33 -9.66
C LYS A 32 -8.77 -13.13 -9.48
N GLU A 33 -8.61 -12.37 -8.39
CA GLU A 33 -9.44 -11.18 -8.11
C GLU A 33 -9.30 -10.09 -9.18
N CYS A 34 -8.09 -9.89 -9.70
CA CYS A 34 -7.86 -8.94 -10.78
C CYS A 34 -8.56 -9.37 -12.07
N ALA A 35 -8.48 -10.67 -12.40
CA ALA A 35 -9.10 -11.25 -13.59
C ALA A 35 -10.62 -11.08 -13.56
N ASP A 36 -11.25 -11.38 -12.41
CA ASP A 36 -12.69 -11.21 -12.19
C ASP A 36 -13.11 -9.73 -12.35
N ARG A 37 -12.33 -8.79 -11.80
CA ARG A 37 -12.65 -7.34 -11.84
C ARG A 37 -12.48 -6.68 -13.21
N VAL A 38 -11.64 -7.24 -14.08
CA VAL A 38 -11.37 -6.71 -15.42
C VAL A 38 -12.04 -7.53 -16.52
N GLY A 39 -12.75 -8.61 -16.16
CA GLY A 39 -13.51 -9.43 -17.09
C GLY A 39 -12.64 -10.26 -18.04
N VAL A 40 -11.50 -10.77 -17.55
CA VAL A 40 -10.61 -11.65 -18.32
C VAL A 40 -10.39 -12.96 -17.59
N THR A 41 -9.88 -13.98 -18.28
CA THR A 41 -9.51 -15.23 -17.62
C THR A 41 -8.24 -15.06 -16.78
N GLU A 42 -8.14 -15.83 -15.69
CA GLU A 42 -6.92 -15.87 -14.87
C GLU A 42 -5.68 -16.24 -15.70
N LYS A 43 -5.83 -17.10 -16.72
CA LYS A 43 -4.77 -17.44 -17.67
C LYS A 43 -4.28 -16.22 -18.45
N THR A 44 -5.21 -15.41 -18.97
CA THR A 44 -4.88 -14.16 -19.69
C THR A 44 -4.12 -13.20 -18.78
N LEU A 45 -4.56 -13.05 -17.54
CA LEU A 45 -3.89 -12.20 -16.56
C LEU A 45 -2.49 -12.73 -16.21
N GLY A 46 -2.34 -14.05 -16.04
CA GLY A 46 -1.05 -14.70 -15.82
C GLY A 46 -0.06 -14.45 -16.96
N CYS A 47 -0.53 -14.41 -18.21
CA CYS A 47 0.30 -14.01 -19.35
C CYS A 47 0.72 -12.53 -19.25
N TRP A 48 -0.16 -11.62 -18.84
CA TRP A 48 0.20 -10.21 -18.67
C TRP A 48 1.19 -9.97 -17.55
N ILE A 49 1.00 -10.64 -16.40
CA ILE A 49 1.93 -10.59 -15.26
C ILE A 49 3.34 -11.01 -15.70
N LYS A 50 3.45 -12.10 -16.46
CA LYS A 50 4.73 -12.60 -16.99
C LYS A 50 5.32 -11.66 -18.05
N ALA A 51 4.53 -11.24 -19.02
CA ALA A 51 5.02 -10.40 -20.12
C ALA A 51 5.45 -9.00 -19.66
N GLY A 52 4.81 -8.47 -18.61
CA GLY A 52 5.10 -7.15 -18.06
C GLY A 52 6.04 -7.14 -16.85
N ASN A 53 6.54 -8.30 -16.40
CA ASN A 53 7.33 -8.41 -15.15
C ASN A 53 6.63 -7.75 -13.94
N TRP A 54 5.31 -7.91 -13.85
CA TRP A 54 4.50 -7.23 -12.83
C TRP A 54 4.76 -7.78 -11.43
N LYS A 55 5.28 -8.99 -11.31
CA LYS A 55 5.61 -9.59 -10.00
C LYS A 55 6.81 -8.86 -9.38
N GLU A 56 7.84 -8.59 -10.17
CA GLU A 56 9.02 -7.82 -9.78
C GLU A 56 8.63 -6.38 -9.46
N GLU A 57 7.74 -5.79 -10.26
CA GLU A 57 7.21 -4.45 -10.02
C GLU A 57 6.39 -4.36 -8.72
N LYS A 58 5.49 -5.32 -8.48
CA LYS A 58 4.73 -5.44 -7.23
C LYS A 58 5.67 -5.53 -6.04
N ASN A 59 6.70 -6.37 -6.12
CA ASN A 59 7.69 -6.51 -5.05
C ASN A 59 8.44 -5.20 -4.80
N ARG A 60 8.84 -4.46 -5.84
CA ARG A 60 9.46 -3.14 -5.70
C ARG A 60 8.50 -2.13 -5.07
N ALA A 61 7.25 -2.10 -5.50
CA ALA A 61 6.22 -1.20 -4.97
C ALA A 61 5.93 -1.47 -3.48
N ILE A 62 5.87 -2.75 -3.09
CA ILE A 62 5.73 -3.17 -1.69
C ILE A 62 6.97 -2.78 -0.89
N SER A 63 8.18 -2.97 -1.43
CA SER A 63 9.40 -2.57 -0.74
C SER A 63 9.51 -1.05 -0.55
N ASP A 64 9.14 -0.24 -1.54
CA ASP A 64 9.13 1.23 -1.41
C ASP A 64 8.05 1.67 -0.39
N ARG A 65 6.87 1.05 -0.40
CA ARG A 65 5.85 1.31 0.63
C ARG A 65 6.35 0.95 2.03
N SER A 66 6.97 -0.23 2.19
CA SER A 66 7.57 -0.68 3.45
C SER A 66 8.70 0.24 3.91
N LEU A 67 9.53 0.75 2.99
CA LEU A 67 10.57 1.74 3.29
C LEU A 67 9.97 3.08 3.73
N ARG A 68 8.88 3.54 3.10
CA ARG A 68 8.16 4.77 3.51
C ARG A 68 7.49 4.61 4.88
N GLU A 69 6.87 3.46 5.13
CA GLU A 69 6.22 3.15 6.42
C GLU A 69 7.26 2.96 7.54
N GLY A 70 8.39 2.30 7.25
CA GLY A 70 9.51 2.16 8.15
C GLY A 70 10.16 3.51 8.50
N ASN A 71 10.37 4.37 7.51
CA ASN A 71 10.88 5.73 7.73
C ASN A 71 9.93 6.59 8.56
N TYR A 72 8.61 6.47 8.35
CA TYR A 72 7.64 7.19 9.18
C TYR A 72 7.70 6.74 10.64
N LEU A 73 7.85 5.43 10.89
CA LEU A 73 7.98 4.90 12.26
C LEU A 73 9.27 5.38 12.94
N VAL A 74 10.39 5.41 12.21
CA VAL A 74 11.69 5.86 12.73
C VAL A 74 11.69 7.37 13.01
N ILE A 75 11.15 8.18 12.09
CA ILE A 75 11.02 9.63 12.27
C ILE A 75 10.08 9.92 13.45
N SER A 76 8.94 9.22 13.54
CA SER A 76 7.97 9.37 14.63
C SER A 76 8.59 9.02 15.99
N LYS A 77 9.32 7.89 16.09
CA LYS A 77 10.05 7.52 17.31
C LYS A 77 11.10 8.56 17.71
N THR A 78 11.82 9.11 16.74
CA THR A 78 12.85 10.12 17.00
C THR A 78 12.23 11.41 17.55
N ILE A 79 11.13 11.87 16.95
CA ILE A 79 10.40 13.06 17.41
C ILE A 79 9.81 12.82 18.81
N LEU A 80 9.19 11.66 19.04
CA LEU A 80 8.63 11.30 20.34
C LEU A 80 9.72 11.28 21.42
N ASN A 81 10.86 10.63 21.17
CA ASN A 81 11.96 10.59 22.15
C ASN A 81 12.48 11.98 22.48
N LYS A 82 12.60 12.88 21.49
CA LYS A 82 12.98 14.27 21.73
C LYS A 82 11.94 15.03 22.55
N LEU A 83 10.66 14.81 22.30
CA LEU A 83 9.57 15.41 23.07
C LEU A 83 9.57 14.92 24.52
N LYS A 84 9.75 13.60 24.74
CA LYS A 84 9.86 13.03 26.09
C LYS A 84 11.02 13.68 26.85
N LEU A 85 12.19 13.76 26.22
CA LEU A 85 13.37 14.41 26.80
C LEU A 85 13.12 15.88 27.14
N PHE A 86 12.46 16.63 26.24
CA PHE A 86 12.08 18.01 26.49
C PHE A 86 11.14 18.14 27.68
N LEU A 87 10.12 17.28 27.78
CA LEU A 87 9.18 17.28 28.90
C LEU A 87 9.86 16.95 30.22
N ASP A 88 10.77 15.97 30.24
CA ASP A 88 11.53 15.62 31.44
C ASP A 88 12.49 16.74 31.88
N THR A 89 12.97 17.55 30.93
CA THR A 89 13.94 18.63 31.20
C THR A 89 13.24 19.94 31.62
N GLU A 90 12.21 20.35 30.88
CA GLU A 90 11.59 21.67 31.04
C GLU A 90 10.28 21.63 31.85
N HIS A 91 9.62 20.47 31.92
CA HIS A 91 8.30 20.30 32.55
C HIS A 91 8.16 18.99 33.35
N PRO A 92 9.08 18.70 34.29
CA PRO A 92 9.10 17.43 35.03
C PRO A 92 7.83 17.19 35.87
N GLU A 93 7.10 18.24 36.24
CA GLU A 93 5.86 18.16 37.02
C GLU A 93 4.70 17.53 36.26
N ILE A 94 4.73 17.55 34.92
CA ILE A 94 3.72 16.96 34.05
C ILE A 94 4.27 15.84 33.15
N SER A 95 5.60 15.67 33.08
CA SER A 95 6.24 14.77 32.12
C SER A 95 5.72 13.33 32.24
N ALA A 96 5.67 12.77 33.44
CA ALA A 96 5.25 11.39 33.66
C ALA A 96 3.84 11.09 33.11
N LYS A 97 2.87 11.97 33.36
CA LYS A 97 1.48 11.80 32.86
C LYS A 97 1.40 11.94 31.35
N ILE A 98 2.10 12.93 30.78
CA ILE A 98 2.07 13.17 29.33
C ILE A 98 2.78 12.04 28.58
N ILE A 99 3.93 11.59 29.09
CA ILE A 99 4.69 10.47 28.51
C ILE A 99 3.84 9.20 28.52
N GLN A 100 3.15 8.91 29.62
CA GLN A 100 2.26 7.76 29.72
C GLN A 100 1.13 7.82 28.67
N HIS A 101 0.46 8.96 28.53
CA HIS A 101 -0.57 9.15 27.50
C HIS A 101 -0.03 8.99 26.07
N LEU A 102 1.19 9.48 25.80
CA LEU A 102 1.83 9.31 24.50
C LEU A 102 2.16 7.84 24.22
N ASP A 103 2.61 7.09 25.23
CA ASP A 103 2.90 5.67 25.08
C ASP A 103 1.65 4.84 24.84
N ASP A 104 0.57 5.11 25.58
CA ASP A 104 -0.73 4.47 25.38
C ASP A 104 -1.27 4.72 23.96
N PHE A 105 -1.22 5.98 23.50
CA PHE A 105 -1.65 6.35 22.14
C PHE A 105 -0.84 5.62 21.05
N VAL A 106 0.48 5.49 21.23
CA VAL A 106 1.34 4.77 20.27
C VAL A 106 1.02 3.28 20.26
N LEU A 107 0.79 2.67 21.42
CA LEU A 107 0.39 1.27 21.53
C LEU A 107 -0.93 1.01 20.79
N ASP A 108 -1.93 1.85 20.99
CA ASP A 108 -3.23 1.75 20.31
C ASP A 108 -3.12 1.87 18.78
N LEU A 109 -2.27 2.79 18.31
CA LEU A 109 -2.02 2.98 16.88
C LEU A 109 -1.32 1.77 16.25
N LEU A 110 -0.42 1.11 16.99
CA LEU A 110 0.28 -0.09 16.54
C LEU A 110 -0.64 -1.32 16.55
N ILE A 111 -1.49 -1.48 17.57
CA ILE A 111 -2.45 -2.58 17.68
C ILE A 111 -3.50 -2.48 16.56
N SER A 112 -4.05 -1.29 16.32
CA SER A 112 -5.07 -1.04 15.30
C SER A 112 -4.59 -1.34 13.87
N ARG A 113 -3.28 -1.27 13.62
CA ARG A 113 -2.67 -1.60 12.32
C ARG A 113 -2.38 -3.09 12.13
N LYS A 114 -2.31 -3.88 13.20
CA LYS A 114 -2.01 -5.33 13.15
C LYS A 114 -3.24 -6.20 12.86
N ILE A 115 -4.44 -5.62 12.90
CA ILE A 115 -5.73 -6.33 12.74
C ILE A 115 -6.27 -6.21 11.29
N ARG A 116 -5.55 -5.58 10.37
CA ARG A 116 -5.98 -5.36 8.98
C ARG A 116 -5.15 -6.13 7.98
#